data_AF-A0A2K3K335-F1
#
_entry.id   AF-A0A2K3K335-F1
#
_cell.length_a   1.000
_cell.length_b   1.000
_cell.length_c   1.000
_cell.angle_alpha   90.00
_cell.angle_beta   90.00
_cell.angle_gamma   90.00
#
_symmetry.space_group_name_H-M   'P 1'
#
loop_
_entity.id
_entity.type
_entity.pdbx_description
1 polymer ?
#
loop_
_entity_poly.entity_id
_entity_poly.type
_entity_poly.pdbx_seq_one_letter_code
_entity_poly.pdbx_strand_id
1 'polypeptide(L)'
;GLVEEEKVDSFNLPYYACCYEELKMVIEKEGSFMVDSLETNEIDWDEGIESERGEGVARAVRAILESILEYHFGSHIMDDLFGRYARILDHHFSRTKAKCFTFNISLVKRRE
;
A
#
# COMPACT_ATOMS: atom_id res chain seq x y z
N GLY A 1 -20.74 -7.19 -15.36
CA GLY A 1 -20.18 -7.79 -14.14
C GLY A 1 -20.95 -7.28 -12.94
N LEU A 2 -20.39 -7.39 -11.72
CA LEU A 2 -20.96 -6.73 -10.53
C LEU A 2 -20.67 -5.22 -10.48
N VAL A 3 -19.68 -4.77 -11.26
CA VAL A 3 -19.26 -3.37 -11.39
C VAL A 3 -19.20 -3.03 -12.88
N GLU A 4 -19.56 -1.79 -13.22
CA GLU A 4 -19.42 -1.22 -14.56
C GLU A 4 -17.96 -0.84 -14.82
N GLU A 5 -17.46 -1.10 -16.03
CA GLU A 5 -16.07 -0.82 -16.41
C GLU A 5 -15.72 0.66 -16.22
N GLU A 6 -16.62 1.57 -16.61
CA GLU A 6 -16.45 3.02 -16.42
C GLU A 6 -16.22 3.43 -14.96
N LYS A 7 -16.78 2.69 -13.99
CA LYS A 7 -16.53 2.95 -12.56
C LYS A 7 -15.13 2.52 -12.15
N VAL A 8 -14.58 1.48 -12.75
CA VAL A 8 -13.21 1.05 -12.52
C VAL A 8 -12.25 2.08 -13.15
N ASP A 9 -12.51 2.49 -14.39
CA ASP A 9 -11.67 3.43 -15.12
C ASP A 9 -11.62 4.83 -14.49
N SER A 10 -12.71 5.25 -13.84
CA SER A 10 -12.78 6.54 -13.14
C SER A 10 -12.18 6.51 -11.74
N PHE A 11 -11.93 5.32 -11.17
CA PHE A 11 -11.37 5.19 -9.83
C PHE A 11 -9.84 5.33 -9.85
N ASN A 12 -9.31 6.29 -9.11
CA ASN A 12 -7.88 6.37 -8.81
C ASN A 12 -7.69 6.36 -7.30
N LEU A 13 -6.85 5.44 -6.81
CA LEU A 13 -6.54 5.38 -5.39
C LEU A 13 -5.67 6.60 -5.02
N PRO A 14 -6.00 7.36 -3.96
CA PRO A 14 -5.19 8.50 -3.51
C PRO A 14 -3.96 8.01 -2.73
N TYR A 15 -3.13 7.21 -3.39
CA TYR A 15 -1.92 6.60 -2.85
C TYR A 15 -0.76 6.81 -3.82
N TYR A 16 0.39 7.17 -3.27
CA TYR A 16 1.62 7.35 -4.04
C TYR A 16 2.75 6.55 -3.41
N ALA A 17 3.29 5.58 -4.16
CA ALA A 17 4.50 4.88 -3.78
C ALA A 17 5.70 5.67 -4.33
N CYS A 18 6.29 6.54 -3.51
CA CYS A 18 7.49 7.29 -3.89
C CYS A 18 8.70 6.36 -3.99
N CYS A 19 9.64 6.70 -4.88
CA CYS A 19 10.97 6.09 -4.85
C CYS A 19 11.92 6.89 -3.92
N TYR A 20 13.07 6.28 -3.60
CA TYR A 20 14.08 6.88 -2.74
C TYR A 20 14.56 8.24 -3.27
N GLU A 21 14.80 8.33 -4.58
CA GLU A 21 15.31 9.53 -5.25
C GLU A 21 14.30 10.68 -5.21
N GLU A 22 13.02 10.38 -5.40
CA GLU A 22 11.94 11.37 -5.33
C GLU A 22 11.81 11.93 -3.92
N LEU A 23 11.83 11.06 -2.92
CA LEU A 23 11.75 11.42 -1.51
C LEU A 23 12.90 12.37 -1.12
N LYS A 24 14.13 12.01 -1.49
CA LYS A 24 15.32 12.85 -1.27
C LYS A 24 15.22 14.19 -1.97
N MET A 25 14.80 14.19 -3.24
CA MET A 25 14.64 15.41 -4.03
C MET A 25 13.63 16.37 -3.41
N VAL A 26 12.51 15.88 -2.89
CA VAL A 26 11.49 16.69 -2.23
C VAL A 26 12.04 17.33 -0.95
N ILE A 27 12.77 16.57 -0.13
CA ILE A 27 13.37 17.08 1.12
C ILE A 27 14.41 18.17 0.81
N GLU A 28 15.28 17.94 -0.17
CA GLU A 28 16.30 18.91 -0.57
C GLU A 28 15.69 20.18 -1.17
N LYS A 29 14.62 20.03 -1.97
CA LYS A 29 13.89 21.15 -2.57
C LYS A 29 13.15 21.99 -1.54
N GLU A 30 12.61 21.36 -0.49
CA GLU A 30 11.94 22.06 0.61
C GLU A 30 12.96 22.88 1.43
N GLY A 31 14.12 22.29 1.75
CA GLY A 31 15.30 23.02 2.22
C GLY A 31 15.37 23.36 3.72
N SER A 32 14.31 23.15 4.51
CA SER A 32 14.31 23.40 5.97
C SER A 32 15.04 22.32 6.76
N PHE A 33 15.13 21.11 6.18
CA PHE A 33 15.71 19.94 6.83
C PHE A 33 17.01 19.48 6.13
N MET A 34 17.83 18.79 6.89
CA MET A 34 18.90 17.93 6.40
C MET A 34 18.50 16.48 6.67
N VAL A 35 18.78 15.61 5.71
CA VAL A 35 18.63 14.17 5.90
C VAL A 35 19.78 13.70 6.77
N ASP A 36 19.46 13.23 7.96
CA ASP A 36 20.42 12.66 8.92
C ASP A 36 20.62 11.16 8.62
N SER A 37 19.52 10.44 8.39
CA SER A 37 19.53 9.08 7.88
C SER A 37 18.34 8.82 6.97
N LEU A 38 18.53 7.97 5.97
CA LEU A 38 17.48 7.48 5.09
C LEU A 38 17.78 6.01 4.74
N GLU A 39 17.00 5.12 5.32
CA GLU A 39 17.17 3.67 5.20
C GLU A 39 15.96 3.05 4.50
N THR A 40 16.22 2.02 3.68
CA THR A 40 15.17 1.26 3.00
C THR A 40 15.16 -0.15 3.55
N ASN A 41 14.00 -0.60 4.03
CA ASN A 41 13.81 -1.93 4.55
C ASN A 41 12.86 -2.72 3.66
N GLU A 42 13.23 -3.97 3.38
CA GLU A 42 12.37 -4.94 2.72
C GLU A 42 11.61 -5.74 3.76
N ILE A 43 10.29 -5.71 3.67
CA ILE A 43 9.37 -6.42 4.55
C ILE A 43 8.57 -7.41 3.70
N ASP A 44 8.42 -8.65 4.16
CA ASP A 44 7.53 -9.59 3.50
C ASP A 44 6.08 -9.13 3.68
N TRP A 45 5.26 -9.18 2.62
CA TRP A 45 3.86 -8.71 2.69
C TRP A 45 3.02 -9.42 3.74
N ASP A 46 3.37 -10.66 4.04
CA ASP A 46 2.71 -11.53 4.99
C ASP A 46 3.51 -11.69 6.30
N GLU A 47 4.49 -10.82 6.55
CA GLU A 47 5.26 -10.86 7.79
C GLU A 47 4.34 -10.79 9.01
N GLY A 48 4.49 -11.77 9.92
CA GLY A 48 3.63 -11.91 11.10
C GLY A 48 2.29 -12.60 10.86
N ILE A 49 2.01 -13.12 9.66
CA ILE A 49 0.79 -13.87 9.34
C ILE A 49 1.10 -15.37 9.26
N GLU A 50 0.76 -16.10 10.33
CA GLU A 50 1.14 -17.51 10.50
C GLU A 50 0.26 -18.51 9.71
N SER A 51 -0.98 -18.13 9.38
CA SER A 51 -1.93 -18.97 8.64
C SER A 51 -2.80 -18.09 7.75
N GLU A 52 -3.31 -18.63 6.63
CA GLU A 52 -4.20 -17.94 5.69
C GLU A 52 -3.59 -16.61 5.18
N ARG A 53 -2.35 -16.68 4.67
CA ARG A 53 -1.54 -15.52 4.23
C ARG A 53 -2.33 -14.54 3.36
N GLY A 54 -3.05 -15.04 2.35
CA GLY A 54 -3.86 -14.20 1.47
C GLY A 54 -5.04 -13.55 2.17
N GLU A 55 -5.72 -14.26 3.05
CA GLU A 55 -6.83 -13.71 3.84
C GLU A 55 -6.35 -12.66 4.86
N GLY A 56 -5.26 -12.94 5.57
CA GLY A 56 -4.67 -12.02 6.53
C GLY A 56 -4.26 -10.69 5.88
N VAL A 57 -3.56 -10.76 4.74
CA VAL A 57 -3.20 -9.57 3.96
C VAL A 57 -4.43 -8.88 3.40
N ALA A 58 -5.40 -9.61 2.84
CA ALA A 58 -6.64 -9.02 2.33
C ALA A 58 -7.41 -8.27 3.42
N ARG A 59 -7.43 -8.80 4.65
CA ARG A 59 -8.06 -8.18 5.81
C ARG A 59 -7.34 -6.89 6.24
N ALA A 60 -6.02 -6.89 6.24
CA ALA A 60 -5.23 -5.69 6.52
C ALA A 60 -5.47 -4.59 5.46
N VAL A 61 -5.47 -4.96 4.18
CA VAL A 61 -5.78 -4.03 3.08
C VAL A 61 -7.22 -3.53 3.17
N ARG A 62 -8.18 -4.41 3.51
CA ARG A 62 -9.59 -4.06 3.74
C ARG A 62 -9.73 -2.98 4.80
N ALA A 63 -9.08 -3.15 5.94
CA ALA A 63 -9.11 -2.16 7.02
C ALA A 63 -8.63 -0.76 6.59
N ILE A 64 -7.73 -0.66 5.60
CA ILE A 64 -7.19 0.60 5.09
C ILE A 64 -8.08 1.18 3.97
N LEU A 65 -8.53 0.33 3.04
CA LEU A 65 -9.10 0.77 1.75
C LEU A 65 -10.63 0.65 1.64
N GLU A 66 -11.29 -0.11 2.51
CA GLU A 66 -12.72 -0.41 2.36
C GLU A 66 -13.58 0.85 2.31
N SER A 67 -13.33 1.85 3.16
CA SER A 67 -14.12 3.08 3.17
C SER A 67 -14.05 3.85 1.84
N ILE A 68 -12.87 3.88 1.20
CA ILE A 68 -12.65 4.55 -0.09
C ILE A 68 -13.31 3.77 -1.21
N LEU A 69 -13.17 2.44 -1.19
CA LEU A 69 -13.76 1.55 -2.19
C LEU A 69 -15.29 1.51 -2.07
N GLU A 70 -15.82 1.51 -0.85
CA GLU A 70 -17.24 1.59 -0.55
C GLU A 70 -17.84 2.91 -1.03
N TYR A 71 -17.15 4.03 -0.79
CA TYR A 71 -17.60 5.33 -1.28
C TYR A 71 -17.78 5.36 -2.81
N HIS A 72 -16.87 4.73 -3.56
CA HIS A 72 -16.89 4.77 -5.02
C HIS A 72 -17.72 3.66 -5.67
N PHE A 73 -17.63 2.43 -5.15
CA PHE A 73 -18.24 1.24 -5.75
C PHE A 73 -19.49 0.74 -5.02
N GLY A 74 -19.71 1.18 -3.78
CA GLY A 74 -20.81 0.77 -2.90
C GLY A 74 -20.50 -0.46 -2.05
N SER A 75 -21.12 -0.53 -0.87
CA SER A 75 -20.85 -1.58 0.15
C SER A 75 -21.20 -3.00 -0.29
N HIS A 76 -22.24 -3.13 -1.12
CA HIS A 76 -22.79 -4.41 -1.56
C HIS A 76 -21.80 -5.36 -2.27
N ILE A 77 -20.62 -4.88 -2.70
CA ILE A 77 -19.59 -5.72 -3.33
C ILE A 77 -18.37 -5.99 -2.45
N MET A 78 -18.23 -5.35 -1.28
CA MET A 78 -16.98 -5.37 -0.52
C MET A 78 -16.58 -6.78 -0.08
N ASP A 79 -17.54 -7.58 0.37
CA ASP A 79 -17.26 -8.97 0.79
C ASP A 79 -16.78 -9.85 -0.37
N ASP A 80 -17.42 -9.75 -1.55
CA ASP A 80 -17.00 -10.51 -2.73
C ASP A 80 -15.65 -10.00 -3.27
N LEU A 81 -15.43 -8.68 -3.24
CA LEU A 81 -14.17 -8.06 -3.66
C LEU A 81 -12.98 -8.57 -2.82
N PHE A 82 -13.07 -8.47 -1.50
CA PHE A 82 -11.99 -8.88 -0.62
C PHE A 82 -11.84 -10.42 -0.56
N GLY A 83 -12.93 -11.18 -0.73
CA GLY A 83 -12.87 -12.63 -0.88
C GLY A 83 -12.12 -13.07 -2.14
N ARG A 84 -12.34 -12.40 -3.29
CA ARG A 84 -11.57 -12.65 -4.51
C ARG A 84 -10.13 -12.20 -4.37
N TYR A 85 -9.89 -11.06 -3.74
CA TYR A 85 -8.55 -10.53 -3.50
C TYR A 85 -7.70 -11.49 -2.65
N ALA A 86 -8.27 -12.03 -1.56
CA ALA A 86 -7.60 -13.05 -0.73
C ALA A 86 -7.15 -14.27 -1.55
N ARG A 87 -8.01 -14.81 -2.42
CA ARG A 87 -7.66 -15.97 -3.28
C ARG A 87 -6.55 -15.63 -4.27
N ILE A 88 -6.54 -14.42 -4.81
CA ILE A 88 -5.47 -13.95 -5.71
C ILE A 88 -4.15 -13.88 -4.95
N LEU A 89 -4.17 -13.33 -3.73
CA LEU A 89 -3.00 -13.24 -2.86
C LEU A 89 -2.46 -14.62 -2.48
N ASP A 90 -3.32 -15.57 -2.11
CA ASP A 90 -2.89 -16.95 -1.81
C ASP A 90 -2.19 -17.60 -3.00
N HIS A 91 -2.79 -17.49 -4.19
CA HIS A 91 -2.16 -18.00 -5.41
C HIS A 91 -0.82 -17.30 -5.69
N HIS A 92 -0.74 -15.98 -5.50
CA HIS A 92 0.49 -15.20 -5.69
C HIS A 92 1.59 -15.63 -4.70
N PHE A 93 1.25 -15.75 -3.41
CA PHE A 93 2.16 -16.15 -2.34
C PHE A 93 2.61 -17.61 -2.40
N SER A 94 1.83 -18.49 -3.06
CA SER A 94 2.25 -19.86 -3.33
C SER A 94 3.38 -19.96 -4.37
N ARG A 95 3.56 -18.93 -5.20
CA ARG A 95 4.52 -18.92 -6.32
C ARG A 95 5.67 -17.95 -6.12
N THR A 96 5.48 -16.92 -5.30
CA THR A 96 6.41 -15.81 -5.15
C THR A 96 6.45 -15.33 -3.71
N LYS A 97 7.58 -14.76 -3.32
CA LYS A 97 7.71 -14.02 -2.07
C LYS A 97 7.51 -12.54 -2.36
N ALA A 98 6.34 -12.00 -2.01
CA ALA A 98 6.06 -10.60 -2.24
C ALA A 98 6.70 -9.75 -1.13
N LYS A 99 7.37 -8.67 -1.53
CA LYS A 99 8.06 -7.75 -0.64
C LYS A 99 7.50 -6.34 -0.78
N CYS A 100 7.46 -5.63 0.33
CA CYS A 100 7.16 -4.22 0.42
C CYS A 100 8.44 -3.48 0.82
N PHE A 101 8.62 -2.28 0.28
CA PHE A 101 9.74 -1.41 0.67
C PHE A 101 9.20 -0.32 1.58
N THR A 102 9.81 -0.17 2.76
CA THR A 102 9.50 0.90 3.71
C THR A 102 10.72 1.78 3.90
N PHE A 103 10.51 3.09 3.86
CA PHE A 103 11.55 4.09 4.13
C PHE A 103 11.52 4.53 5.59
N ASN A 104 12.67 4.51 6.26
CA ASN A 104 12.88 5.11 7.57
C ASN A 104 13.75 6.35 7.40
N ILE A 105 13.24 7.50 7.84
CA ILE A 105 13.86 8.81 7.59
C ILE A 105 14.08 9.54 8.91
N SER A 106 15.32 9.95 9.16
CA SER A 106 15.66 10.91 10.21
C SER A 106 15.97 12.26 9.56
N LEU A 107 15.28 13.31 10.03
CA LEU A 107 15.43 14.67 9.53
C LEU A 107 15.85 15.59 10.67
N VAL A 108 16.86 16.43 10.41
CA VAL A 108 17.33 17.45 11.35
C VAL A 108 17.03 18.82 10.78
N LYS A 109 16.33 19.66 11.55
CA LYS A 109 16.06 21.04 11.15
C LYS A 109 17.38 21.81 11.02
N ARG A 110 17.57 22.53 9.91
CA ARG A 110 18.71 23.42 9.73
C ARG A 110 18.68 24.55 10.76
N ARG A 111 19.84 24.92 11.29
CA ARG A 111 19.99 26.13 12.10
C ARG A 111 20.16 27.31 11.15
N GLU A 112 19.41 28.37 11.39
CA GLU A 112 19.58 29.67 10.72
C GLU A 112 20.96 30.27 11.02
#